data_AF-Q2JFD1-F1
#
_entry.id   AF-Q2JFD1-F1
#
_cell.length_a   1.000
_cell.length_b   1.000
_cell.length_c   1.000
_cell.angle_alpha   90.00
_cell.angle_beta   90.00
_cell.angle_gamma   90.00
#
_symmetry.space_group_name_H-M   'P 1'
#
loop_
_entity.id
_entity.type
_entity.pdbx_description
1 polymer ?
#
loop_
_entity_poly.entity_id
_entity_poly.type
_entity_poly.pdbx_seq_one_letter_code
_entity_poly.pdbx_strand_id
1 'polypeptide(L)'
;MALDTSTAACSVALAELTSSDPARPVSGTGGERAAPGVHVWPRAVMVTVDARRHGELLAPSMRAVLAEGGARPTDLDAVVVGAGPGPFTSLRVGMVTAAAFADALGVPVHGVCSLDAIGAATGGSVAVVTDARRREVFWACYRDGVRVGDPAVGRPADVVRFLRGLGVDRVVGPGTVLYPEIFAELAGTTAGATAGEVPAPGAGQPDDGYPRPELLVGLAGADVLAGRAPQPLVPLYLRRPDAAEPHTPKPVTV
;
A
#
# COMPACT_ATOMS: atom_id res chain seq x y z
N MET A 1 -5.00 -1.18 12.96
CA MET A 1 -3.63 -1.46 12.46
C MET A 1 -3.68 -1.67 10.96
N ALA A 2 -2.69 -1.22 10.20
CA ALA A 2 -2.56 -1.52 8.77
C ALA A 2 -1.28 -2.29 8.44
N LEU A 3 -1.32 -3.07 7.36
CA LEU A 3 -0.17 -3.75 6.78
C LEU A 3 -0.21 -3.79 5.25
N ASP A 4 0.93 -3.64 4.60
CA ASP A 4 1.08 -3.71 3.15
C ASP A 4 2.35 -4.47 2.75
N THR A 5 2.19 -5.36 1.78
CA THR A 5 3.26 -6.16 1.17
C THR A 5 3.11 -6.21 -0.35
N SER A 6 2.43 -5.19 -0.90
CA SER A 6 2.08 -5.10 -2.32
C SER A 6 3.24 -4.64 -3.20
N THR A 7 4.30 -4.10 -2.58
CA THR A 7 5.49 -3.59 -3.27
C THR A 7 6.76 -4.31 -2.80
N ALA A 8 7.94 -3.72 -3.00
CA ALA A 8 9.18 -4.18 -2.37
C ALA A 8 9.25 -3.82 -0.88
N ALA A 9 8.41 -2.89 -0.43
CA ALA A 9 8.29 -2.50 0.97
C ALA A 9 7.35 -3.46 1.71
N CYS A 10 7.81 -3.94 2.86
CA CYS A 10 6.98 -4.50 3.91
C CYS A 10 6.69 -3.36 4.89
N SER A 11 5.44 -2.90 4.96
CA SER A 11 5.07 -1.77 5.80
C SER A 11 3.93 -2.13 6.76
N VAL A 12 4.02 -1.61 7.98
CA VAL A 12 3.03 -1.80 9.04
C VAL A 12 2.85 -0.48 9.78
N ALA A 13 1.61 -0.12 10.11
CA ALA A 13 1.30 1.02 10.96
C ALA A 13 0.28 0.67 12.04
N LEU A 14 0.49 1.25 13.21
CA LEU A 14 -0.54 1.45 14.22
C LEU A 14 -0.98 2.91 14.15
N ALA A 15 -2.29 3.16 14.04
CA ALA A 15 -2.84 4.50 13.99
C ALA A 15 -4.23 4.56 14.62
N GLU A 16 -4.58 5.73 15.13
CA GLU A 16 -5.90 6.07 15.66
C GLU A 16 -6.72 6.84 14.62
N LEU A 17 -8.05 6.72 14.68
CA LEU A 17 -8.98 7.41 13.79
C LEU A 17 -9.84 8.38 14.58
N THR A 18 -10.09 9.55 14.00
CA THR A 18 -11.07 10.51 14.53
C THR A 18 -12.01 10.95 13.42
N SER A 19 -13.30 11.05 13.74
CA SER A 19 -14.27 11.76 12.90
C SER A 19 -13.97 13.27 12.94
N SER A 20 -14.58 14.06 12.04
CA SER A 20 -14.27 15.48 11.77
C SER A 20 -14.40 16.49 12.92
N ASP A 21 -14.49 16.06 14.18
CA ASP A 21 -14.37 16.94 15.36
C ASP A 21 -12.92 16.86 15.91
N PRO A 22 -12.09 17.92 15.76
CA PRO A 22 -10.64 17.85 15.96
C PRO A 22 -10.22 17.91 17.44
N ALA A 23 -10.86 17.15 18.31
CA ALA A 23 -10.34 16.88 19.65
C ALA A 23 -9.22 15.82 19.55
N ARG A 24 -7.99 16.30 19.36
CA ARG A 24 -6.76 15.49 19.36
C ARG A 24 -6.64 14.62 20.64
N PRO A 25 -6.20 13.35 20.56
CA PRO A 25 -5.71 12.61 21.73
C PRO A 25 -4.30 13.10 22.14
N VAL A 26 -4.03 13.09 23.45
CA VAL A 26 -2.96 13.84 24.14
C VAL A 26 -1.52 13.49 23.69
N SER A 27 -1.29 12.46 22.87
CA SER A 27 0.05 11.90 22.62
C SER A 27 0.48 11.67 21.15
N GLY A 28 -0.16 12.26 20.13
CA GLY A 28 0.24 12.08 18.71
C GLY A 28 0.93 13.28 18.04
N THR A 29 1.92 13.03 17.18
CA THR A 29 2.35 13.92 16.07
C THR A 29 1.21 14.08 15.05
N GLY A 30 1.09 15.25 14.41
CA GLY A 30 -0.11 15.74 13.70
C GLY A 30 -0.85 14.74 12.81
N GLY A 31 -2.19 14.81 12.83
CA GLY A 31 -3.06 13.92 12.05
C GLY A 31 -3.10 14.27 10.57
N GLU A 32 -3.10 13.24 9.73
CA GLU A 32 -3.21 13.36 8.28
C GLU A 32 -4.64 13.10 7.80
N ARG A 33 -5.04 13.76 6.71
CA ARG A 33 -6.33 13.55 6.07
C ARG A 33 -6.18 12.55 4.93
N ALA A 34 -6.57 11.30 5.18
CA ALA A 34 -6.51 10.24 4.17
C ALA A 34 -7.78 10.15 3.31
N ALA A 35 -8.93 10.54 3.88
CA ALA A 35 -10.23 10.51 3.21
C ALA A 35 -11.11 11.68 3.70
N PRO A 36 -12.17 12.06 2.95
CA PRO A 36 -13.09 13.09 3.39
C PRO A 36 -13.72 12.78 4.76
N GLY A 37 -13.51 13.66 5.73
CA GLY A 37 -14.10 13.55 7.07
C GLY A 37 -13.42 12.57 8.03
N VAL A 38 -12.27 12.00 7.63
CA VAL A 38 -11.50 11.05 8.45
C VAL A 38 -10.09 11.57 8.66
N HIS A 39 -9.70 11.71 9.92
CA HIS A 39 -8.33 12.00 10.31
C HIS A 39 -7.66 10.76 10.89
N VAL A 40 -6.44 10.48 10.43
CA VAL A 40 -5.60 9.39 10.92
C VAL A 40 -4.41 9.95 11.71
N TRP A 41 -4.16 9.36 12.87
CA TRP A 41 -3.08 9.75 13.79
C TRP A 41 -2.13 8.56 13.97
N PRO A 42 -0.98 8.55 13.27
CA PRO A 42 -0.01 7.47 13.40
C PRO A 42 0.56 7.41 14.83
N ARG A 43 0.56 6.22 15.41
CA ARG A 43 1.17 5.91 16.73
C ARG A 43 2.56 5.31 16.58
N ALA A 44 2.74 4.48 15.56
CA ALA A 44 4.01 3.87 15.17
C ALA A 44 3.91 3.43 13.71
N VAL A 45 5.00 3.59 12.96
CA VAL A 45 5.09 3.20 11.54
C VAL A 45 6.43 2.51 11.33
N MET A 46 6.40 1.35 10.68
CA MET A 46 7.59 0.62 10.29
C MET A 46 7.52 0.28 8.81
N VAL A 47 8.53 0.71 8.06
CA VAL A 47 8.70 0.40 6.64
C VAL A 47 10.07 -0.24 6.45
N THR A 48 10.12 -1.39 5.79
CA THR A 48 11.38 -2.05 5.43
C THR A 48 11.33 -2.47 3.97
N VAL A 49 12.28 -1.99 3.17
CA VAL A 49 12.36 -2.30 1.74
C VAL A 49 13.24 -3.52 1.52
N ASP A 50 12.61 -4.70 1.48
CA ASP A 50 13.24 -5.95 1.06
C ASP A 50 12.21 -6.90 0.44
N ALA A 51 12.21 -6.97 -0.89
CA ALA A 51 11.22 -7.72 -1.65
C ALA A 51 11.21 -9.23 -1.36
N ARG A 52 12.29 -9.79 -0.76
CA ARG A 52 12.46 -11.23 -0.56
C ARG A 52 12.06 -11.68 0.84
N ARG A 53 11.91 -10.76 1.79
CA ARG A 53 11.81 -11.08 3.22
C ARG A 53 10.46 -10.72 3.85
N HIS A 54 9.45 -10.40 3.06
CA HIS A 54 8.10 -10.08 3.55
C HIS A 54 7.57 -11.06 4.62
N GLY A 55 7.70 -12.37 4.40
CA GLY A 55 7.23 -13.39 5.36
C GLY A 55 7.98 -13.39 6.69
N GLU A 56 9.26 -13.03 6.68
CA GLU A 56 10.09 -12.94 7.89
C GLU A 56 9.91 -11.60 8.61
N LEU A 57 9.65 -10.53 7.87
CA LEU A 57 9.58 -9.16 8.38
C LEU A 57 8.21 -8.83 8.99
N LEU A 58 7.12 -9.31 8.41
CA LEU A 58 5.78 -8.83 8.73
C LEU A 58 5.39 -9.03 10.21
N ALA A 59 5.52 -10.24 10.73
CA ALA A 59 5.14 -10.53 12.12
C ALA A 59 6.03 -9.81 13.16
N PRO A 60 7.37 -9.72 13.00
CA PRO A 60 8.20 -8.85 13.83
C PRO A 60 7.81 -7.36 13.74
N SER A 61 7.54 -6.84 12.54
CA SER A 61 7.13 -5.44 12.37
C SER A 61 5.81 -5.15 13.08
N MET A 62 4.82 -6.05 13.00
CA MET A 62 3.56 -5.94 13.74
C MET A 62 3.76 -5.85 15.26
N ARG A 63 4.66 -6.68 15.82
CA ARG A 63 4.99 -6.63 17.26
C ARG A 63 5.67 -5.32 17.62
N ALA A 64 6.59 -4.86 16.79
CA ALA A 64 7.33 -3.63 17.02
C ALA A 64 6.40 -2.40 17.02
N VAL A 65 5.49 -2.26 16.05
CA VAL A 65 4.57 -1.11 16.02
C VAL A 65 3.55 -1.13 17.16
N LEU A 66 3.13 -2.31 17.64
CA LEU A 66 2.29 -2.42 18.84
C LEU A 66 3.04 -1.96 20.09
N ALA A 67 4.28 -2.43 20.26
CA ALA A 67 5.11 -2.07 21.39
C ALA A 67 5.45 -0.57 21.40
N GLU A 68 5.86 -0.02 20.24
CA GLU A 68 6.19 1.40 20.09
C GLU A 68 4.97 2.30 20.30
N GLY A 69 3.81 1.91 19.78
CA GLY A 69 2.58 2.67 19.97
C GLY A 69 1.90 2.45 21.33
N GLY A 70 2.46 1.59 22.18
CA GLY A 70 1.95 1.32 23.53
C GLY A 70 0.59 0.59 23.57
N ALA A 71 0.30 -0.25 22.58
CA ALA A 71 -0.97 -0.97 22.45
C ALA A 71 -0.77 -2.49 22.53
N ARG A 72 -1.78 -3.19 23.03
CA ARG A 72 -1.88 -4.65 22.96
C ARG A 72 -2.66 -5.05 21.72
N PRO A 73 -2.48 -6.28 21.20
CA PRO A 73 -3.30 -6.78 20.09
C PRO A 73 -4.81 -6.66 20.33
N THR A 74 -5.26 -6.88 21.58
CA THR A 74 -6.67 -6.79 21.98
C THR A 74 -7.22 -5.36 22.05
N ASP A 75 -6.36 -4.35 21.92
CA ASP A 75 -6.78 -2.95 21.90
C ASP A 75 -7.09 -2.47 20.47
N LEU A 76 -6.94 -3.33 19.45
CA LEU A 76 -7.24 -2.99 18.06
C LEU A 76 -8.73 -3.11 17.76
N ASP A 77 -9.30 -2.10 17.11
CA ASP A 77 -10.69 -2.15 16.63
C ASP A 77 -10.83 -2.81 15.26
N ALA A 78 -9.79 -2.75 14.43
CA ALA A 78 -9.78 -3.29 13.07
C ALA A 78 -8.36 -3.52 12.55
N VAL A 79 -8.25 -4.43 11.58
CA VAL A 79 -7.07 -4.63 10.74
C VAL A 79 -7.37 -4.10 9.34
N VAL A 80 -6.41 -3.42 8.72
CA VAL A 80 -6.49 -2.96 7.33
C VAL A 80 -5.32 -3.57 6.56
N VAL A 81 -5.55 -3.97 5.33
CA VAL A 81 -4.51 -4.58 4.50
C VAL A 81 -4.53 -4.04 3.08
N GLY A 82 -3.34 -3.81 2.53
CA GLY A 82 -3.15 -3.59 1.12
C GLY A 82 -3.59 -4.80 0.29
N ALA A 83 -4.66 -4.63 -0.48
CA ALA A 83 -5.20 -5.64 -1.39
C ALA A 83 -4.49 -5.66 -2.75
N GLY A 84 -3.41 -4.87 -2.91
CA GLY A 84 -2.66 -4.74 -4.16
C GLY A 84 -3.14 -3.55 -5.01
N PRO A 85 -2.82 -3.53 -6.32
CA PRO A 85 -2.09 -4.55 -7.06
C PRO A 85 -0.65 -4.76 -6.58
N GLY A 86 -0.13 -5.98 -6.72
CA GLY A 86 1.22 -6.34 -6.28
C GLY A 86 1.63 -7.75 -6.68
N PRO A 87 2.90 -8.15 -6.42
CA PRO A 87 3.37 -9.50 -6.69
C PRO A 87 2.56 -10.56 -5.93
N PHE A 88 2.23 -11.66 -6.59
CA PHE A 88 1.32 -12.68 -6.10
C PHE A 88 1.68 -13.24 -4.71
N THR A 89 2.95 -13.62 -4.52
CA THR A 89 3.41 -14.24 -3.27
C THR A 89 3.40 -13.25 -2.11
N SER A 90 3.99 -12.07 -2.27
CA SER A 90 4.05 -11.08 -1.19
C SER A 90 2.68 -10.56 -0.81
N LEU A 91 1.81 -10.31 -1.80
CA LEU A 91 0.44 -9.87 -1.55
C LEU A 91 -0.35 -10.90 -0.73
N ARG A 92 -0.22 -12.20 -1.04
CA ARG A 92 -0.87 -13.26 -0.26
C ARG A 92 -0.35 -13.34 1.17
N VAL A 93 0.96 -13.17 1.37
CA VAL A 93 1.55 -13.15 2.72
C VAL A 93 0.87 -12.07 3.56
N GLY A 94 0.79 -10.83 3.07
CA GLY A 94 0.12 -9.74 3.79
C GLY A 94 -1.36 -10.03 4.06
N MET A 95 -2.12 -10.37 3.02
CA MET A 95 -3.57 -10.58 3.13
C MET A 95 -3.95 -11.73 4.05
N VAL A 96 -3.24 -12.86 3.97
CA VAL A 96 -3.49 -14.01 4.85
C VAL A 96 -3.09 -13.71 6.29
N THR A 97 -1.96 -13.03 6.50
CA THR A 97 -1.53 -12.60 7.84
C THR A 97 -2.54 -11.63 8.46
N ALA A 98 -3.04 -10.64 7.71
CA ALA A 98 -4.09 -9.74 8.18
C ALA A 98 -5.36 -10.49 8.57
N ALA A 99 -5.84 -11.37 7.70
CA ALA A 99 -7.07 -12.13 7.94
C ALA A 99 -6.93 -13.03 9.18
N ALA A 100 -5.83 -13.78 9.29
CA ALA A 100 -5.59 -14.66 10.44
C ALA A 100 -5.42 -13.87 11.75
N PHE A 101 -4.75 -12.72 11.70
CA PHE A 101 -4.57 -11.87 12.88
C PHE A 101 -5.89 -11.23 13.33
N ALA A 102 -6.70 -10.76 12.38
CA ALA A 102 -8.02 -10.18 12.66
C ALA A 102 -9.00 -11.24 13.21
N ASP A 103 -9.01 -12.44 12.61
CA ASP A 103 -9.82 -13.58 13.05
C ASP A 103 -9.48 -13.99 14.48
N ALA A 104 -8.19 -14.10 14.81
CA ALA A 104 -7.74 -14.44 16.16
C ALA A 104 -8.14 -13.39 17.22
N LEU A 105 -8.35 -12.14 16.82
CA LEU A 105 -8.78 -11.05 17.70
C LEU A 105 -10.29 -10.82 17.71
N GLY A 106 -11.03 -11.43 16.77
CA GLY A 106 -12.45 -11.19 16.58
C GLY A 106 -12.79 -9.79 16.04
N VAL A 107 -11.88 -9.17 15.26
CA VAL A 107 -12.03 -7.81 14.72
C VAL A 107 -12.18 -7.83 13.19
N PRO A 108 -12.85 -6.84 12.58
CA PRO A 108 -12.97 -6.76 11.12
C PRO A 108 -11.62 -6.55 10.44
N VAL A 109 -11.49 -7.10 9.22
CA VAL A 109 -10.37 -6.85 8.30
C VAL A 109 -10.85 -6.14 7.03
N HIS A 110 -10.27 -4.98 6.72
CA HIS A 110 -10.60 -4.19 5.53
C HIS A 110 -9.49 -4.28 4.49
N GLY A 111 -9.85 -4.63 3.25
CA GLY A 111 -8.94 -4.56 2.11
C GLY A 111 -8.99 -3.19 1.44
N VAL A 112 -7.84 -2.58 1.19
CA VAL A 112 -7.71 -1.27 0.52
C VAL A 112 -6.72 -1.41 -0.64
N CYS A 113 -7.00 -0.76 -1.78
CA CYS A 113 -6.03 -0.74 -2.88
C CYS A 113 -4.75 -0.02 -2.43
N SER A 114 -3.61 -0.71 -2.55
CA SER A 114 -2.32 -0.22 -2.10
C SER A 114 -1.86 1.05 -2.83
N LEU A 115 -2.25 1.22 -4.10
CA LEU A 115 -1.96 2.46 -4.83
C LEU A 115 -2.69 3.67 -4.23
N ASP A 116 -3.84 3.46 -3.56
CA ASP A 116 -4.60 4.56 -2.96
C ASP A 116 -3.82 5.20 -1.80
N ALA A 117 -3.01 4.42 -1.09
CA ALA A 117 -2.16 4.96 -0.02
C ALA A 117 -1.02 5.84 -0.53
N ILE A 118 -0.67 5.77 -1.81
CA ILE A 118 0.22 6.74 -2.46
C ILE A 118 -0.62 7.90 -2.99
N GLY A 119 -1.70 7.59 -3.71
CA GLY A 119 -2.57 8.56 -4.35
C GLY A 119 -3.23 9.55 -3.39
N ALA A 120 -3.64 9.10 -2.20
CA ALA A 120 -4.30 9.93 -1.19
C ALA A 120 -3.43 11.09 -0.67
N ALA A 121 -2.11 10.95 -0.74
CA ALA A 121 -1.15 12.01 -0.38
C ALA A 121 -0.91 13.02 -1.52
N THR A 122 -1.57 12.86 -2.66
CA THR A 122 -1.38 13.70 -3.85
C THR A 122 -2.51 14.72 -4.02
N GLY A 123 -2.20 15.85 -4.65
CA GLY A 123 -3.17 16.85 -5.10
C GLY A 123 -3.15 17.01 -6.62
N GLY A 124 -4.23 17.56 -7.19
CA GLY A 124 -4.36 17.72 -8.64
C GLY A 124 -4.54 16.39 -9.36
N SER A 125 -4.22 16.37 -10.66
CA SER A 125 -4.33 15.18 -11.51
C SER A 125 -2.99 14.44 -11.57
N VAL A 126 -2.93 13.21 -11.04
CA VAL A 126 -1.69 12.44 -10.88
C VAL A 126 -1.91 10.97 -11.25
N ALA A 127 -0.91 10.31 -11.83
CA ALA A 127 -0.87 8.85 -11.90
C ALA A 127 0.12 8.29 -10.88
N VAL A 128 -0.27 7.23 -10.19
CA VAL A 128 0.65 6.43 -9.35
C VAL A 128 1.12 5.24 -10.16
N VAL A 129 2.42 4.93 -10.14
CA VAL A 129 3.01 3.76 -10.78
C VAL A 129 3.89 2.95 -9.82
N THR A 130 3.74 1.62 -9.84
CA THR A 130 4.58 0.68 -9.08
C THR A 130 5.03 -0.49 -9.95
N ASP A 131 6.05 -1.23 -9.52
CA ASP A 131 6.63 -2.36 -10.27
C ASP A 131 5.62 -3.52 -10.42
N ALA A 132 5.25 -3.87 -11.65
CA ALA A 132 4.47 -5.08 -11.94
C ALA A 132 5.33 -6.28 -12.39
N ARG A 133 6.65 -6.13 -12.35
CA ARG A 133 7.66 -7.05 -12.92
C ARG A 133 7.50 -7.22 -14.43
N ARG A 134 8.42 -7.97 -15.05
CA ARG A 134 8.40 -8.33 -16.48
C ARG A 134 8.19 -7.14 -17.44
N ARG A 135 8.85 -6.02 -17.16
CA ARG A 135 8.81 -4.80 -18.00
C ARG A 135 7.43 -4.11 -18.04
N GLU A 136 6.64 -4.27 -16.98
CA GLU A 136 5.32 -3.65 -16.82
C GLU A 136 5.26 -2.86 -15.50
N VAL A 137 4.27 -1.98 -15.39
CA VAL A 137 3.92 -1.24 -14.18
C VAL A 137 2.47 -1.45 -13.83
N PHE A 138 2.17 -1.52 -12.53
CA PHE A 138 0.81 -1.30 -12.04
C PHE A 138 0.59 0.19 -11.92
N TRP A 139 -0.60 0.66 -12.29
CA TRP A 139 -0.88 2.09 -12.29
C TRP A 139 -2.36 2.40 -12.04
N ALA A 140 -2.62 3.59 -11.52
CA ALA A 140 -3.96 4.15 -11.36
C ALA A 140 -3.89 5.68 -11.42
N CYS A 141 -4.96 6.33 -11.87
CA CYS A 141 -5.08 7.79 -11.88
C CYS A 141 -5.79 8.29 -10.62
N TYR A 142 -5.44 9.49 -10.19
CA TYR A 142 -6.01 10.18 -9.04
C TYR A 142 -6.30 11.63 -9.38
N ARG A 143 -7.35 12.15 -8.76
CA ARG A 143 -7.69 13.57 -8.75
C ARG A 143 -7.92 13.99 -7.30
N ASP A 144 -7.08 14.90 -6.82
CA ASP A 144 -7.16 15.45 -5.46
C ASP A 144 -7.24 14.36 -4.39
N GLY A 145 -6.38 13.36 -4.50
CA GLY A 145 -6.31 12.24 -3.56
C GLY A 145 -7.30 11.11 -3.81
N VAL A 146 -8.22 11.25 -4.77
CA VAL A 146 -9.28 10.26 -5.04
C VAL A 146 -9.00 9.51 -6.33
N ARG A 147 -9.04 8.17 -6.28
CA ARG A 147 -8.81 7.32 -7.47
C ARG A 147 -9.88 7.56 -8.54
N VAL A 148 -9.44 7.70 -9.79
CA VAL A 148 -10.27 7.84 -10.98
C VAL A 148 -10.09 6.59 -11.85
N GLY A 149 -11.15 5.79 -11.96
CA GLY A 149 -11.12 4.50 -12.65
C GLY A 149 -10.50 3.37 -11.83
N ASP A 150 -10.32 2.22 -12.49
CA ASP A 150 -9.74 1.04 -11.87
C ASP A 150 -8.22 1.01 -12.01
N PRO A 151 -7.50 0.44 -11.03
CA PRO A 151 -6.09 0.09 -11.21
C PRO A 151 -5.89 -0.85 -12.41
N ALA A 152 -4.81 -0.63 -13.15
CA ALA A 152 -4.47 -1.38 -14.35
C ALA A 152 -2.99 -1.79 -14.37
N VAL A 153 -2.63 -2.66 -15.32
CA VAL A 153 -1.25 -3.07 -15.60
C VAL A 153 -0.93 -2.82 -17.06
N GLY A 154 0.29 -2.38 -17.36
CA GLY A 154 0.71 -2.17 -18.74
C GLY A 154 2.20 -1.91 -18.88
N ARG A 155 2.68 -1.92 -20.12
CA ARG A 155 4.06 -1.53 -20.43
C ARG A 155 4.21 -0.02 -20.21
N PRO A 156 5.33 0.46 -19.64
CA PRO A 156 5.53 1.88 -19.33
C PRO A 156 5.22 2.83 -20.50
N ALA A 157 5.68 2.52 -21.71
CA ALA A 157 5.46 3.37 -22.88
C ALA A 157 3.97 3.47 -23.28
N ASP A 158 3.21 2.38 -23.12
CA ASP A 158 1.78 2.37 -23.42
C ASP A 158 1.00 3.12 -22.33
N VAL A 159 1.44 3.01 -21.08
CA VAL A 159 0.91 3.80 -19.96
C VAL A 159 1.15 5.29 -20.20
N VAL A 160 2.36 5.72 -20.57
CA VAL A 160 2.65 7.13 -20.88
C VAL A 160 1.77 7.68 -22.01
N ARG A 161 1.57 6.91 -23.09
CA ARG A 161 0.66 7.30 -24.18
C ARG A 161 -0.78 7.46 -23.68
N PHE A 162 -1.25 6.52 -22.88
CA PHE A 162 -2.59 6.57 -22.30
C PHE A 162 -2.77 7.80 -21.40
N LEU A 163 -1.82 8.05 -20.49
CA LEU A 163 -1.83 9.19 -19.58
C LEU A 163 -1.84 10.53 -20.32
N ARG A 164 -1.03 10.68 -21.38
CA ARG A 164 -1.08 11.87 -22.26
C ARG A 164 -2.45 12.07 -22.88
N GLY A 165 -3.09 10.99 -23.35
CA GLY A 165 -4.45 11.04 -23.90
C GLY A 165 -5.50 11.52 -22.90
N LEU A 166 -5.26 11.31 -21.60
CA LEU A 166 -6.10 11.82 -20.51
C LEU A 166 -5.69 13.21 -20.00
N GLY A 167 -4.61 13.80 -20.52
CA GLY A 167 -4.06 15.05 -20.00
C GLY A 167 -3.44 14.92 -18.61
N VAL A 168 -2.98 13.73 -18.22
CA VAL A 168 -2.25 13.49 -16.97
C VAL A 168 -0.76 13.55 -17.25
N ASP A 169 -0.08 14.58 -16.73
CA ASP A 169 1.34 14.87 -16.97
C ASP A 169 2.23 14.66 -15.74
N ARG A 170 1.63 14.39 -14.57
CA ARG A 170 2.32 14.10 -13.32
C ARG A 170 2.22 12.62 -12.95
N VAL A 171 3.37 12.00 -12.71
CA VAL A 171 3.48 10.60 -12.28
C VAL A 171 4.33 10.49 -11.02
N VAL A 172 3.91 9.65 -10.09
CA VAL A 172 4.58 9.38 -8.80
C VAL A 172 4.68 7.88 -8.51
N GLY A 173 5.49 7.52 -7.52
CA GLY A 173 5.64 6.14 -7.04
C GLY A 173 6.91 5.44 -7.56
N PRO A 174 7.30 4.30 -6.97
CA PRO A 174 8.58 3.63 -7.20
C PRO A 174 8.74 3.10 -8.64
N GLY A 175 7.64 2.96 -9.38
CA GLY A 175 7.69 2.57 -10.79
C GLY A 175 8.40 3.59 -11.69
N THR A 176 8.47 4.87 -11.29
CA THR A 176 9.14 5.91 -12.10
C THR A 176 10.64 5.68 -12.19
N VAL A 177 11.25 5.18 -11.11
CA VAL A 177 12.69 4.90 -11.00
C VAL A 177 13.13 3.71 -11.87
N LEU A 178 12.22 2.78 -12.18
CA LEU A 178 12.52 1.61 -13.00
C LEU A 178 12.60 1.93 -14.49
N TYR A 179 11.93 3.00 -14.93
CA TYR A 179 11.84 3.39 -16.34
C TYR A 179 11.98 4.92 -16.48
N PRO A 180 13.10 5.51 -16.01
CA PRO A 180 13.24 6.96 -15.89
C PRO A 180 13.11 7.67 -17.24
N GLU A 181 13.73 7.11 -18.29
CA GLU A 181 13.67 7.67 -19.64
C GLU A 181 12.26 7.70 -20.22
N ILE A 182 11.43 6.71 -19.86
CA ILE A 182 10.05 6.62 -20.36
C ILE A 182 9.16 7.60 -19.61
N PHE A 183 9.28 7.71 -18.29
CA PHE A 183 8.45 8.62 -17.51
C PHE A 183 8.92 10.09 -17.53
N ALA A 184 10.18 10.36 -17.92
CA ALA A 184 10.67 11.71 -18.19
C ALA A 184 9.94 12.41 -19.36
N GLU A 185 9.24 11.64 -20.20
CA GLU A 185 8.34 12.16 -21.23
C GLU A 185 7.14 12.96 -20.68
N LEU A 186 6.86 12.86 -19.38
CA LEU A 186 5.77 13.55 -18.69
C LEU A 186 6.35 14.67 -17.82
N ALA A 187 5.94 15.91 -18.08
CA ALA A 187 6.60 17.12 -17.56
C ALA A 187 6.52 17.27 -16.03
N GLY A 188 5.59 16.60 -15.36
CA GLY A 188 5.35 16.69 -13.92
C GLY A 188 5.90 15.53 -13.09
N THR A 189 6.68 14.61 -13.66
CA THR A 189 7.15 13.41 -12.96
C THR A 189 8.12 13.75 -11.82
N THR A 190 7.76 13.37 -10.59
CA THR A 190 8.69 13.37 -9.44
C THR A 190 9.29 11.97 -9.31
N ALA A 191 10.62 11.87 -9.26
CA ALA A 191 11.30 10.60 -9.03
C ALA A 191 10.98 10.07 -7.62
N GLY A 192 10.59 8.80 -7.51
CA GLY A 192 10.46 8.13 -6.20
C GLY A 192 11.82 7.76 -5.61
N ALA A 193 11.85 7.32 -4.34
CA ALA A 193 13.11 6.89 -3.73
C ALA A 193 13.62 5.56 -4.34
N THR A 194 14.94 5.45 -4.47
CA THR A 194 15.62 4.22 -4.89
C THR A 194 15.64 3.22 -3.72
N ALA A 195 15.42 1.93 -4.02
CA ALA A 195 15.60 0.87 -3.02
C ALA A 195 17.09 0.78 -2.65
N GLY A 196 17.47 1.32 -1.48
CA GLY A 196 18.86 1.23 -0.99
C GLY A 196 19.26 2.28 0.05
N GLU A 197 18.56 3.41 0.15
CA GLU A 197 18.88 4.49 1.10
C GLU A 197 17.60 4.93 1.83
N VAL A 198 17.18 4.17 2.84
CA VAL A 198 16.06 4.57 3.71
C VAL A 198 16.61 4.75 5.13
N PRO A 199 16.64 5.97 5.69
CA PRO A 199 16.96 6.19 7.10
C PRO A 199 15.88 5.56 8.00
N ALA A 200 16.26 5.22 9.23
CA ALA A 200 15.39 4.64 10.26
C ALA A 200 14.09 5.46 10.50
N PRO A 201 12.98 4.82 10.93
CA PRO A 201 11.65 5.42 10.95
C PRO A 201 11.50 6.53 11.99
N GLY A 202 10.81 7.60 11.59
CA GLY A 202 10.35 8.71 12.43
C GLY A 202 9.26 9.49 11.70
N ALA A 203 8.35 10.11 12.45
CA ALA A 203 7.31 10.97 11.90
C ALA A 203 7.93 12.09 11.04
N GLY A 204 7.56 12.15 9.75
CA GLY A 204 8.16 13.07 8.78
C GLY A 204 9.16 12.42 7.80
N GLN A 205 9.06 11.11 7.55
CA GLN A 205 9.91 10.41 6.58
C GLN A 205 9.72 10.98 5.15
N PRO A 206 10.80 11.21 4.37
CA PRO A 206 10.69 11.63 2.98
C PRO A 206 9.85 10.62 2.18
N ASP A 207 9.10 11.13 1.20
CA ASP A 207 8.28 10.34 0.28
C ASP A 207 9.15 9.29 -0.42
N ASP A 208 9.15 8.07 0.11
CA ASP A 208 9.85 6.93 -0.45
C ASP A 208 9.11 6.34 -1.68
N GLY A 209 7.94 6.92 -2.00
CA GLY A 209 7.05 6.54 -3.08
C GLY A 209 6.23 5.28 -2.79
N TYR A 210 6.49 4.56 -1.69
CA TYR A 210 5.80 3.31 -1.37
C TYR A 210 4.45 3.57 -0.67
N PRO A 211 3.52 2.58 -0.67
CA PRO A 211 2.26 2.71 0.05
C PRO A 211 2.47 2.99 1.54
N ARG A 212 1.95 4.13 2.00
CA ARG A 212 1.99 4.54 3.40
C ARG A 212 0.92 3.79 4.20
N PRO A 213 1.29 2.89 5.12
CA PRO A 213 0.32 2.02 5.80
C PRO A 213 -0.69 2.80 6.67
N GLU A 214 -0.31 3.92 7.26
CA GLU A 214 -1.21 4.80 8.00
C GLU A 214 -2.32 5.38 7.11
N LEU A 215 -2.04 5.67 5.84
CA LEU A 215 -3.06 6.16 4.91
C LEU A 215 -4.03 5.05 4.52
N LEU A 216 -3.63 3.77 4.52
CA LEU A 216 -4.58 2.66 4.40
C LEU A 216 -5.60 2.66 5.54
N VAL A 217 -5.16 2.91 6.79
CA VAL A 217 -6.06 3.03 7.94
C VAL A 217 -7.08 4.13 7.70
N GLY A 218 -6.63 5.31 7.28
CA GLY A 218 -7.51 6.44 7.03
C GLY A 218 -8.46 6.24 5.84
N LEU A 219 -8.03 5.55 4.78
CA LEU A 219 -8.88 5.19 3.63
C LEU A 219 -9.99 4.21 3.99
N ALA A 220 -9.72 3.25 4.89
CA ALA A 220 -10.77 2.39 5.46
C ALA A 220 -11.57 3.08 6.58
N GLY A 221 -11.12 4.25 7.05
CA GLY A 221 -11.55 4.80 8.34
C GLY A 221 -13.03 5.19 8.39
N ALA A 222 -13.63 5.57 7.26
CA ALA A 222 -15.05 5.85 7.22
C ALA A 222 -15.89 4.59 7.49
N ASP A 223 -15.45 3.43 7.01
CA ASP A 223 -16.13 2.13 7.24
C ASP A 223 -15.91 1.66 8.67
N VAL A 224 -14.67 1.78 9.17
CA VAL A 224 -14.28 1.42 10.54
C VAL A 224 -15.08 2.25 11.56
N LEU A 225 -15.09 3.58 11.42
CA LEU A 225 -15.80 4.48 12.35
C LEU A 225 -17.32 4.25 12.35
N ALA A 226 -17.88 3.79 11.22
CA ALA A 226 -19.30 3.51 11.11
C ALA A 226 -19.67 2.04 11.45
N GLY A 227 -18.70 1.20 11.81
CA GLY A 227 -18.92 -0.22 12.07
C GLY A 227 -19.46 -1.00 10.86
N ARG A 228 -19.13 -0.57 9.63
CA ARG A 228 -19.60 -1.24 8.41
C ARG A 228 -18.88 -2.57 8.23
N ALA A 229 -19.65 -3.61 7.92
CA ALA A 229 -19.10 -4.92 7.62
C ALA A 229 -18.14 -4.83 6.42
N PRO A 230 -16.91 -5.35 6.52
CA PRO A 230 -15.98 -5.36 5.41
C PRO A 230 -16.50 -6.16 4.22
N GLN A 231 -16.11 -5.74 3.02
CA GLN A 231 -16.26 -6.58 1.83
C GLN A 231 -15.33 -7.80 1.90
N PRO A 232 -15.63 -8.88 1.16
CA PRO A 232 -14.72 -10.01 1.05
C PRO A 232 -13.31 -9.58 0.66
N LEU A 233 -12.31 -10.16 1.32
CA LEU A 233 -10.92 -9.80 1.09
C LEU A 233 -10.43 -10.40 -0.23
N VAL A 234 -10.60 -9.64 -1.32
CA VAL A 234 -10.23 -10.07 -2.69
C VAL A 234 -8.92 -9.41 -3.13
N PRO A 235 -7.90 -10.19 -3.50
CA PRO A 235 -6.65 -9.63 -4.02
C PRO A 235 -6.83 -9.03 -5.42
N LEU A 236 -6.24 -7.86 -5.65
CA LEU A 236 -6.17 -7.21 -6.95
C LEU A 236 -5.08 -7.85 -7.83
N TYR A 237 -5.31 -9.10 -8.25
CA TYR A 237 -4.48 -9.79 -9.22
C TYR A 237 -4.78 -9.30 -10.63
N LEU A 238 -4.18 -8.16 -11.00
CA LEU A 238 -4.27 -7.63 -12.36
C LEU A 238 -3.42 -8.42 -13.37
N ARG A 239 -2.59 -9.34 -12.86
CA ARG A 239 -1.79 -10.27 -13.63
C ARG A 239 -2.04 -11.69 -13.17
N ARG A 240 -2.10 -12.65 -14.11
CA ARG A 240 -2.04 -14.08 -13.77
C ARG A 240 -0.69 -14.43 -13.13
N PRO A 241 -0.65 -15.35 -12.14
CA PRO A 241 0.59 -15.75 -11.48
C PRO A 241 1.60 -16.38 -12.45
N ASP A 242 2.88 -16.23 -12.13
CA ASP A 242 4.00 -16.75 -12.91
C ASP A 242 4.20 -18.26 -12.78
N ALA A 243 3.47 -18.93 -11.88
CA ALA A 243 3.57 -20.36 -11.67
C ALA A 243 3.12 -21.12 -12.92
N ALA A 244 4.08 -21.76 -13.60
CA ALA A 244 3.78 -22.77 -14.59
C ALA A 244 3.28 -24.03 -13.88
N GLU A 245 2.31 -24.73 -14.48
CA GLU A 245 1.95 -26.08 -14.02
C GLU A 245 3.19 -26.98 -14.07
N PRO A 246 3.46 -27.78 -13.01
CA PRO A 246 4.59 -28.69 -13.02
C PRO A 246 4.50 -29.61 -14.24
N HIS A 247 5.52 -29.61 -15.09
CA HIS A 247 5.61 -30.57 -16.19
C HIS A 247 5.67 -31.99 -15.64
N THR A 248 5.08 -32.93 -16.37
CA THR A 248 5.11 -34.37 -16.03
C THR A 248 6.56 -34.79 -15.75
N PRO A 249 6.84 -35.41 -14.58
CA PRO A 249 8.18 -35.86 -14.25
C PRO A 249 8.75 -36.74 -15.37
N LYS A 250 10.00 -36.47 -15.76
CA LYS A 250 10.68 -37.29 -16.76
C LYS A 250 10.81 -38.71 -16.21
N PRO A 251 10.34 -39.76 -16.93
CA PRO A 251 10.45 -41.12 -16.44
C PRO A 251 11.93 -41.47 -16.21
N VAL A 252 12.24 -41.94 -15.01
CA VAL A 252 13.55 -42.45 -14.66
C VAL A 252 13.63 -43.87 -15.20
N THR A 253 14.45 -44.11 -16.21
CA THR A 253 14.78 -45.47 -16.65
C THR A 253 15.73 -46.06 -15.61
N VAL A 254 15.30 -47.15 -14.97
CA VAL A 254 16.13 -47.99 -14.08
C VAL A 254 16.87 -49.02 -14.92
#